data_AF-A0A3E4MHZ8-F1
#
_entry.id   AF-A0A3E4MHZ8-F1
#
_cell.length_a   1.000
_cell.length_b   1.000
_cell.length_c   1.000
_cell.angle_alpha   90.00
_cell.angle_beta   90.00
_cell.angle_gamma   90.00
#
_symmetry.space_group_name_H-M   'P 1'
#
loop_
_entity.id
_entity.type
_entity.pdbx_description
1 polymer ?
#
loop_
_entity_poly.entity_id
_entity_poly.type
_entity_poly.pdbx_seq_one_letter_code
_entity_poly.pdbx_strand_id
1 'polypeptide(L)'
;MKVYTYELEEEFETIAEFIEKKYKICIKSKEQLVNFTKHALLFMMSLKIWKKHLVLYFKNLSKIEMYFEEMLSNIIHIIILGNIDMKMPALIMLRRTQEIILTYLYYAEHPVEYYKKESDDRTRPINGFNELKDYIKNYPYSMKYKISDQEMQEFVSEIIDQWGMQYRELSNYVHGTNSNFFQNTQYIDEFKFVKKDVNFLTKQIEMLSSIVNSLLIVFYFEDYIKFEEYAEKTLIRNAISNKFDYKKKIVSILKEI
;
A
#
# COMPACT_ATOMS: atom_id res chain seq x y z
N MET A 1 9.23 -16.07 14.13
CA MET A 1 8.13 -15.49 14.96
C MET A 1 8.59 -14.36 15.89
N LYS A 2 9.57 -14.56 16.79
CA LYS A 2 10.01 -13.50 17.73
C LYS A 2 10.67 -12.28 17.06
N VAL A 3 11.46 -12.49 16.00
CA VAL A 3 12.28 -11.43 15.37
C VAL A 3 11.42 -10.29 14.81
N TYR A 4 10.49 -10.56 13.89
CA TYR A 4 9.66 -9.50 13.32
C TYR A 4 8.57 -8.95 14.25
N THR A 5 8.11 -9.74 15.24
CA THR A 5 7.22 -9.20 16.28
C THR A 5 7.98 -8.19 17.15
N TYR A 6 9.24 -8.52 17.48
CA TYR A 6 10.14 -7.64 18.20
C TYR A 6 10.53 -6.41 17.37
N GLU A 7 10.88 -6.56 16.09
CA GLU A 7 11.16 -5.43 15.20
C GLU A 7 9.95 -4.50 15.02
N LEU A 8 8.74 -5.06 14.89
CA LEU A 8 7.50 -4.27 14.81
C LEU A 8 7.27 -3.50 16.12
N GLU A 9 7.54 -4.12 17.26
CA GLU A 9 7.47 -3.47 18.57
C GLU A 9 8.53 -2.36 18.69
N GLU A 10 9.78 -2.61 18.31
CA GLU A 10 10.87 -1.62 18.34
C GLU A 10 10.59 -0.41 17.43
N GLU A 11 10.11 -0.64 16.22
CA GLU A 11 9.69 0.43 15.29
C GLU A 11 8.48 1.19 15.83
N PHE A 12 7.53 0.50 16.46
CA PHE A 12 6.39 1.13 17.14
C PHE A 12 6.84 2.03 18.28
N GLU A 13 7.74 1.56 19.13
CA GLU A 13 8.31 2.33 20.24
C GLU A 13 9.04 3.57 19.72
N THR A 14 9.87 3.42 18.68
CA THR A 14 10.58 4.52 18.04
C THR A 14 9.63 5.61 17.53
N ILE A 15 8.54 5.22 16.85
CA ILE A 15 7.53 6.16 16.38
C ILE A 15 6.78 6.81 17.54
N ALA A 16 6.39 6.02 18.55
CA ALA A 16 5.68 6.54 19.71
C ALA A 16 6.49 7.60 20.45
N GLU A 17 7.78 7.33 20.70
CA GLU A 17 8.72 8.27 21.30
C GLU A 17 8.91 9.53 20.45
N PHE A 18 9.08 9.37 19.13
CA PHE A 18 9.23 10.51 18.22
C PHE A 18 7.99 11.42 18.25
N ILE A 19 6.79 10.84 18.14
CA ILE A 19 5.53 11.58 18.13
C ILE A 19 5.28 12.26 19.48
N GLU A 20 5.55 11.57 20.59
CA GLU A 20 5.42 12.15 21.93
C GLU A 20 6.42 13.31 22.14
N LYS A 21 7.68 13.12 21.76
CA LYS A 21 8.72 14.16 21.94
C LYS A 21 8.41 15.41 21.11
N LYS A 22 8.05 15.23 19.84
CA LYS A 22 7.90 16.32 18.85
C LYS A 22 6.53 16.98 18.87
N TYR A 23 5.46 16.20 19.03
CA TYR A 23 4.07 16.68 18.92
C TYR A 23 3.30 16.61 20.24
N LYS A 24 3.89 16.09 21.32
CA LYS A 24 3.26 15.93 22.65
C LYS A 24 2.02 15.03 22.62
N ILE A 25 1.98 14.07 21.70
CA ILE A 25 0.90 13.08 21.58
C ILE A 25 1.42 11.71 22.05
N CYS A 26 0.81 11.17 23.10
CA CYS A 26 1.10 9.82 23.56
C CYS A 26 0.24 8.80 22.80
N ILE A 27 0.80 8.15 21.76
CA ILE A 27 0.09 7.13 20.96
C ILE A 27 -0.51 6.04 21.85
N LYS A 28 0.27 5.56 22.83
CA LYS A 28 -0.10 4.48 23.74
C LYS A 28 -1.30 4.80 24.64
N SER A 29 -1.62 6.08 24.83
CA SER A 29 -2.78 6.49 25.62
C SER A 29 -4.11 6.21 24.92
N LYS A 30 -4.11 5.94 23.60
CA LYS A 30 -5.33 5.70 22.81
C LYS A 30 -5.21 4.44 21.98
N GLU A 31 -6.03 3.46 22.30
CA GLU A 31 -6.11 2.19 21.58
C GLU A 31 -6.22 2.37 20.05
N GLN A 32 -6.97 3.36 19.58
CA GLN A 32 -7.15 3.58 18.14
C GLN A 32 -5.88 4.07 17.45
N LEU A 33 -5.07 4.91 18.11
CA LEU A 33 -3.77 5.35 17.60
C LEU A 33 -2.77 4.19 17.60
N VAL A 34 -2.77 3.37 18.65
CA VAL A 34 -1.97 2.13 18.70
C VAL A 34 -2.33 1.23 17.52
N ASN A 35 -3.63 0.97 17.33
CA ASN A 35 -4.11 0.08 16.28
C ASN A 35 -3.79 0.61 14.88
N PHE A 36 -4.04 1.90 14.65
CA PHE A 36 -3.68 2.60 13.42
C PHE A 36 -2.20 2.45 13.10
N THR A 37 -1.34 2.80 14.06
CA THR A 37 0.11 2.81 13.88
C THR A 37 0.65 1.41 13.62
N LYS A 38 0.15 0.39 14.33
CA LYS A 38 0.54 -1.01 14.10
C LYS A 38 0.19 -1.49 12.69
N HIS A 39 -1.00 -1.18 12.18
CA HIS A 39 -1.39 -1.54 10.81
C HIS A 39 -0.54 -0.81 9.76
N ALA A 40 -0.26 0.47 9.98
CA ALA A 40 0.58 1.27 9.10
C ALA A 40 2.03 0.76 9.06
N LEU A 41 2.58 0.41 10.22
CA LEU A 41 3.90 -0.18 10.36
C LEU A 41 4.01 -1.55 9.71
N LEU A 42 3.02 -2.40 9.93
CA LEU A 42 2.98 -3.71 9.30
C LEU A 42 2.99 -3.59 7.77
N PHE A 43 2.25 -2.62 7.23
CA PHE A 43 2.30 -2.31 5.80
C PHE A 43 3.69 -1.82 5.37
N MET A 44 4.29 -0.87 6.10
CA MET A 44 5.63 -0.36 5.81
C MET A 44 6.68 -1.48 5.78
N MET A 45 6.68 -2.35 6.79
CA MET A 45 7.64 -3.46 6.90
C MET A 45 7.44 -4.47 5.76
N SER A 46 6.18 -4.75 5.37
CA SER A 46 5.91 -5.61 4.21
C SER A 46 6.49 -5.02 2.92
N LEU A 47 6.40 -3.70 2.71
CA LEU A 47 7.04 -3.04 1.56
C LEU A 47 8.55 -3.04 1.64
N LYS A 48 9.15 -2.90 2.84
CA LYS A 48 10.62 -3.01 3.02
C LYS A 48 11.10 -4.41 2.58
N ILE A 49 10.36 -5.46 2.92
CA ILE A 49 10.67 -6.84 2.49
C ILE A 49 10.55 -6.97 0.98
N TRP A 50 9.44 -6.51 0.38
CA TRP A 50 9.28 -6.54 -1.07
C TRP A 50 10.40 -5.80 -1.79
N LYS A 51 10.73 -4.59 -1.36
CA LYS A 51 11.82 -3.80 -1.93
C LYS A 51 13.14 -4.57 -1.86
N LYS A 52 13.51 -5.14 -0.70
CA LYS A 52 14.75 -5.91 -0.50
C LYS A 52 14.90 -7.02 -1.56
N HIS A 53 13.83 -7.77 -1.81
CA HIS A 53 13.87 -8.90 -2.76
C HIS A 53 13.78 -8.45 -4.21
N LEU A 54 12.93 -7.47 -4.50
CA LEU A 54 12.68 -7.01 -5.87
C LEU A 54 13.78 -6.10 -6.42
N VAL A 55 14.57 -5.42 -5.57
CA VAL A 55 15.73 -4.61 -6.02
C VAL A 55 16.71 -5.45 -6.86
N LEU A 56 16.86 -6.75 -6.57
CA LEU A 56 17.72 -7.64 -7.36
C LEU A 56 17.18 -7.90 -8.76
N TYR A 57 15.85 -7.99 -8.90
CA TYR A 57 15.16 -8.18 -10.18
C TYR A 57 15.40 -7.00 -11.13
N PHE A 58 15.56 -5.80 -10.57
CA PHE A 58 15.65 -4.55 -11.33
C PHE A 58 17.04 -3.95 -11.42
N LYS A 59 18.12 -4.69 -11.14
CA LYS A 59 19.50 -4.16 -11.25
C LYS A 59 19.81 -3.47 -12.58
N ASN A 60 19.11 -3.87 -13.65
CA ASN A 60 19.27 -3.31 -14.99
C ASN A 60 18.26 -2.18 -15.32
N LEU A 61 17.21 -2.00 -14.51
CA LEU A 61 16.18 -0.98 -14.65
C LEU A 61 16.44 0.15 -13.64
N SER A 62 17.32 1.07 -14.02
CA SER A 62 17.69 2.22 -13.19
C SER A 62 16.44 2.95 -12.67
N LYS A 63 16.44 3.28 -11.37
CA LYS A 63 15.41 4.07 -10.67
C LYS A 63 14.03 3.43 -10.48
N ILE A 64 13.73 2.23 -10.96
CA ILE A 64 12.41 1.63 -10.69
C ILE A 64 12.20 1.33 -9.20
N GLU A 65 13.29 1.15 -8.44
CA GLU A 65 13.27 1.09 -6.98
C GLU A 65 12.70 2.36 -6.32
N MET A 66 12.74 3.51 -7.01
CA MET A 66 12.21 4.78 -6.50
C MET A 66 10.70 4.71 -6.27
N TYR A 67 9.96 3.84 -6.97
CA TYR A 67 8.54 3.62 -6.69
C TYR A 67 8.33 3.06 -5.28
N PHE A 68 9.18 2.12 -4.82
CA PHE A 68 9.12 1.61 -3.45
C PHE A 68 9.54 2.67 -2.43
N GLU A 69 10.59 3.46 -2.73
CA GLU A 69 10.99 4.57 -1.85
C GLU A 69 9.87 5.59 -1.68
N GLU A 70 9.17 5.93 -2.76
CA GLU A 70 8.05 6.86 -2.70
C GLU A 70 6.86 6.27 -1.93
N MET A 71 6.54 4.99 -2.11
CA MET A 71 5.50 4.33 -1.30
C MET A 71 5.87 4.29 0.19
N LEU A 72 7.12 3.96 0.53
CA LEU A 72 7.62 3.96 1.90
C LEU A 72 7.58 5.36 2.51
N SER A 73 8.02 6.37 1.75
CA SER A 73 7.92 7.78 2.13
C SER A 73 6.48 8.18 2.41
N ASN A 74 5.53 7.85 1.52
CA ASN A 74 4.12 8.13 1.73
C ASN A 74 3.59 7.43 3.01
N ILE A 75 3.97 6.18 3.29
CA ILE A 75 3.55 5.47 4.50
C ILE A 75 4.12 6.12 5.76
N ILE A 76 5.37 6.56 5.76
CA ILE A 76 5.95 7.32 6.88
C ILE A 76 5.13 8.59 7.12
N HIS A 77 4.79 9.33 6.05
CA HIS A 77 3.93 10.50 6.17
C HIS A 77 2.54 10.13 6.68
N ILE A 78 1.94 9.03 6.24
CA ILE A 78 0.64 8.54 6.74
C ILE A 78 0.71 8.28 8.24
N ILE A 79 1.75 7.59 8.71
CA ILE A 79 1.98 7.28 10.13
C ILE A 79 2.04 8.58 10.94
N ILE A 80 2.86 9.54 10.51
CA ILE A 80 3.04 10.80 11.24
C ILE A 80 1.74 11.60 11.23
N LEU A 81 1.20 11.89 10.03
CA LEU A 81 0.02 12.74 9.82
C LEU A 81 -1.22 12.15 10.50
N GLY A 82 -1.42 10.83 10.42
CA GLY A 82 -2.54 10.16 11.06
C GLY A 82 -2.47 10.19 12.59
N ASN A 83 -1.28 10.16 13.18
CA ASN A 83 -1.10 10.25 14.62
C ASN A 83 -1.22 11.68 15.17
N ILE A 84 -1.06 12.71 14.34
CA ILE A 84 -1.26 14.12 14.71
C ILE A 84 -2.62 14.68 14.26
N ASP A 85 -3.59 13.79 14.04
CA ASP A 85 -4.97 14.13 13.65
C ASP A 85 -5.10 14.89 12.30
N MET A 86 -4.08 14.79 11.43
CA MET A 86 -4.10 15.32 10.07
C MET A 86 -4.63 14.27 9.07
N LYS A 87 -5.91 13.92 9.23
CA LYS A 87 -6.59 12.91 8.38
C LYS A 87 -6.49 13.22 6.89
N MET A 88 -6.82 14.44 6.47
CA MET A 88 -6.91 14.78 5.04
C MET A 88 -5.55 14.60 4.33
N PRO A 89 -4.43 15.18 4.83
CA PRO A 89 -3.10 14.88 4.32
C PRO A 89 -2.75 13.38 4.29
N ALA A 90 -3.09 12.63 5.35
CA ALA A 90 -2.84 11.19 5.39
C ALA A 90 -3.62 10.44 4.28
N LEU A 91 -4.87 10.81 4.00
CA LEU A 91 -5.67 10.22 2.93
C LEU A 91 -5.12 10.56 1.53
N ILE A 92 -4.55 11.75 1.34
CA ILE A 92 -3.88 12.13 0.09
C ILE A 92 -2.66 11.22 -0.16
N MET A 93 -1.84 10.99 0.88
CA MET A 93 -0.69 10.08 0.79
C MET A 93 -1.13 8.64 0.50
N LEU A 94 -2.24 8.17 1.10
CA LEU A 94 -2.82 6.86 0.81
C LEU A 94 -3.21 6.71 -0.66
N ARG A 95 -3.90 7.71 -1.21
CA ARG A 95 -4.27 7.74 -2.63
C ARG A 95 -3.04 7.75 -3.53
N ARG A 96 -2.01 8.53 -3.19
CA ARG A 96 -0.76 8.56 -3.97
C ARG A 96 -0.08 7.18 -3.99
N THR A 97 -0.07 6.45 -2.87
CA THR A 97 0.45 5.08 -2.82
C THR A 97 -0.36 4.11 -3.70
N GLN A 98 -1.69 4.26 -3.77
CA GLN A 98 -2.53 3.50 -4.71
C GLN A 98 -2.13 3.72 -6.17
N GLU A 99 -1.85 4.97 -6.54
CA GLU A 99 -1.44 5.32 -7.91
C GLU A 99 -0.06 4.75 -8.24
N ILE A 100 0.87 4.84 -7.29
CA ILE A 100 2.24 4.35 -7.44
C ILE A 100 2.25 2.83 -7.67
N ILE A 101 1.47 2.05 -6.92
CA ILE A 101 1.53 0.58 -7.07
C ILE A 101 1.12 0.12 -8.47
N LEU A 102 0.05 0.68 -9.06
CA LEU A 102 -0.37 0.28 -10.41
C LEU A 102 0.64 0.74 -11.46
N THR A 103 1.18 1.94 -11.29
CA THR A 103 2.21 2.51 -12.16
C THR A 103 3.48 1.65 -12.13
N TYR A 104 3.89 1.21 -10.94
CA TYR A 104 5.03 0.33 -10.74
C TYR A 104 4.83 -1.02 -11.45
N LEU A 105 3.69 -1.69 -11.22
CA LEU A 105 3.40 -3.00 -11.81
C LEU A 105 3.43 -2.95 -13.34
N TYR A 106 2.96 -1.85 -13.93
CA TYR A 106 3.02 -1.66 -15.38
C TYR A 106 4.46 -1.50 -15.87
N TYR A 107 5.20 -0.52 -15.33
CA TYR A 107 6.54 -0.19 -15.83
C TYR A 107 7.58 -1.26 -15.53
N ALA A 108 7.37 -2.08 -14.49
CA ALA A 108 8.21 -3.23 -14.21
C ALA A 108 8.18 -4.28 -15.33
N GLU A 109 7.02 -4.45 -15.97
CA GLU A 109 6.83 -5.38 -17.09
C GLU A 109 7.08 -4.69 -18.46
N HIS A 110 7.14 -3.35 -18.50
CA HIS A 110 7.30 -2.54 -19.71
C HIS A 110 8.57 -1.65 -19.66
N PRO A 111 9.78 -2.25 -19.64
CA PRO A 111 11.03 -1.51 -19.47
C PRO A 111 11.28 -0.49 -20.58
N VAL A 112 10.95 -0.81 -21.83
CA VAL A 112 11.11 0.11 -22.97
C VAL A 112 10.26 1.36 -22.80
N GLU A 113 9.03 1.21 -22.32
CA GLU A 113 8.12 2.33 -22.10
C GLU A 113 8.51 3.17 -20.90
N TYR A 114 9.04 2.51 -19.86
CA TYR A 114 9.66 3.20 -18.75
C TYR A 114 10.83 4.08 -19.21
N TYR A 115 11.75 3.56 -20.03
CA TYR A 115 12.86 4.37 -20.57
C TYR A 115 12.36 5.53 -21.43
N LYS A 116 11.30 5.35 -22.23
CA LYS A 116 10.69 6.44 -23.01
C LYS A 116 10.18 7.55 -22.09
N LYS A 117 9.40 7.20 -21.07
CA LYS A 117 8.90 8.13 -20.06
C LYS A 117 10.04 8.92 -19.41
N GLU A 118 11.12 8.25 -18.97
CA GLU A 118 12.26 8.90 -18.32
C GLU A 118 13.07 9.80 -19.27
N SER A 119 12.94 9.60 -20.59
CA SER A 119 13.69 10.35 -21.61
C SER A 119 12.94 11.58 -22.12
N ASP A 120 11.60 11.56 -22.18
CA ASP A 120 10.76 12.72 -22.55
C ASP A 120 9.42 12.67 -21.80
N ASP A 121 9.19 13.66 -20.92
CA ASP A 121 7.97 13.82 -20.13
C ASP A 121 6.69 13.93 -20.98
N ARG A 122 6.81 14.29 -22.26
CA ARG A 122 5.68 14.37 -23.21
C ARG A 122 5.29 13.00 -23.76
N THR A 123 6.19 12.02 -23.66
CA THR A 123 5.90 10.63 -24.04
C THR A 123 5.28 9.90 -22.86
N ARG A 124 4.00 10.16 -22.61
CA ARG A 124 3.20 9.34 -21.70
C ARG A 124 2.57 8.20 -22.50
N PRO A 125 3.08 6.96 -22.41
CA PRO A 125 2.49 5.83 -23.11
C PRO A 125 1.10 5.48 -22.58
N ILE A 126 0.77 5.94 -21.37
CA ILE A 126 -0.49 5.66 -20.67
C ILE A 126 -1.25 6.97 -20.44
N ASN A 127 -2.50 7.02 -20.89
CA ASN A 127 -3.35 8.21 -20.81
C ASN A 127 -4.07 8.36 -19.46
N GLY A 128 -4.05 7.34 -18.59
CA GLY A 128 -4.57 7.46 -17.23
C GLY A 128 -4.73 6.13 -16.47
N PHE A 129 -5.25 6.21 -15.25
CA PHE A 129 -5.40 5.05 -14.35
C PHE A 129 -6.38 3.99 -14.86
N ASN A 130 -7.32 4.32 -15.75
CA ASN A 130 -8.20 3.32 -16.33
C ASN A 130 -7.42 2.31 -17.19
N GLU A 131 -6.50 2.78 -18.02
CA GLU A 131 -5.64 1.92 -18.82
C GLU A 131 -4.74 1.05 -17.93
N LEU A 132 -4.19 1.60 -16.83
CA LEU A 132 -3.42 0.81 -15.85
C LEU A 132 -4.26 -0.30 -15.20
N LYS A 133 -5.49 0.00 -14.79
CA LYS A 133 -6.40 -0.99 -14.22
C LYS A 133 -6.71 -2.08 -15.24
N ASP A 134 -7.06 -1.69 -16.46
CA ASP A 134 -7.44 -2.63 -17.51
C ASP A 134 -6.25 -3.52 -17.88
N TYR A 135 -5.04 -2.98 -17.95
CA TYR A 135 -3.82 -3.76 -18.11
C TYR A 135 -3.65 -4.79 -16.99
N ILE A 136 -3.75 -4.36 -15.72
CA ILE A 136 -3.55 -5.26 -14.58
C ILE A 136 -4.61 -6.36 -14.54
N LYS A 137 -5.88 -6.04 -14.84
CA LYS A 137 -6.97 -7.01 -14.89
C LYS A 137 -6.79 -8.07 -15.98
N ASN A 138 -6.21 -7.68 -17.11
CA ASN A 138 -6.06 -8.55 -18.28
C ASN A 138 -4.63 -9.10 -18.45
N TYR A 139 -3.80 -9.04 -17.41
CA TYR A 139 -2.42 -9.51 -17.48
C TYR A 139 -2.39 -11.02 -17.81
N PRO A 140 -1.50 -11.46 -18.73
CA PRO A 140 -1.44 -12.86 -19.19
C PRO A 140 -0.61 -13.74 -18.22
N TYR A 141 -1.21 -14.08 -17.07
CA TYR A 141 -0.59 -14.92 -16.04
C TYR A 141 -0.18 -16.32 -16.53
N SER A 142 -0.87 -16.88 -17.51
CA SER A 142 -0.57 -18.19 -18.10
C SER A 142 0.82 -18.22 -18.73
N MET A 143 1.27 -17.11 -19.31
CA MET A 143 2.61 -16.99 -19.89
C MET A 143 3.71 -17.00 -18.83
N LYS A 144 3.42 -16.44 -17.65
CA LYS A 144 4.39 -16.32 -16.55
C LYS A 144 4.41 -17.56 -15.66
N TYR A 145 3.24 -18.07 -15.26
CA TYR A 145 3.12 -19.09 -14.21
C TYR A 145 2.48 -20.41 -14.67
N LYS A 146 2.06 -20.53 -15.93
CA LYS A 146 1.33 -21.72 -16.45
C LYS A 146 0.03 -22.02 -15.68
N ILE A 147 -0.62 -20.99 -15.15
CA ILE A 147 -1.92 -21.03 -14.46
C ILE A 147 -3.01 -20.54 -15.41
N SER A 148 -4.28 -20.89 -15.15
CA SER A 148 -5.43 -20.37 -15.90
C SER A 148 -5.48 -18.84 -15.82
N ASP A 149 -5.45 -18.17 -16.99
CA ASP A 149 -5.65 -16.73 -17.06
C ASP A 149 -7.01 -16.33 -16.49
N GLN A 150 -8.05 -17.10 -16.81
CA GLN A 150 -9.41 -16.77 -16.39
C GLN A 150 -9.53 -16.66 -14.86
N GLU A 151 -9.05 -17.68 -14.12
CA GLU A 151 -9.17 -17.71 -12.66
C GLU A 151 -8.36 -16.57 -12.00
N MET A 152 -7.16 -16.29 -12.52
CA MET A 152 -6.31 -15.23 -12.01
C MET A 152 -6.85 -13.84 -12.34
N GLN A 153 -7.33 -13.62 -13.56
CA GLN A 153 -7.88 -12.35 -14.01
C GLN A 153 -9.20 -12.03 -13.30
N GLU A 154 -10.03 -13.03 -13.00
CA GLU A 154 -11.22 -12.87 -12.15
C GLU A 154 -10.82 -12.41 -10.74
N PHE A 155 -9.85 -13.08 -10.11
CA PHE A 155 -9.37 -12.69 -8.79
C PHE A 155 -8.74 -11.29 -8.76
N VAL A 156 -7.89 -10.96 -9.74
CA VAL A 156 -7.25 -9.65 -9.84
C VAL A 156 -8.29 -8.55 -10.14
N SER A 157 -9.33 -8.86 -10.91
CA SER A 157 -10.44 -7.93 -11.16
C SER A 157 -11.12 -7.52 -9.87
N GLU A 158 -11.35 -8.44 -8.93
CA GLU A 158 -11.90 -8.12 -7.62
C GLU A 158 -10.98 -7.20 -6.81
N ILE A 159 -9.67 -7.48 -6.79
CA ILE A 159 -8.69 -6.63 -6.11
C ILE A 159 -8.73 -5.21 -6.69
N ILE A 160 -8.77 -5.09 -8.02
CA ILE A 160 -8.81 -3.80 -8.71
C ILE A 160 -10.14 -3.08 -8.54
N ASP A 161 -11.25 -3.80 -8.41
CA ASP A 161 -12.55 -3.20 -8.10
C ASP A 161 -12.58 -2.61 -6.69
N GLN A 162 -12.02 -3.31 -5.70
CA GLN A 162 -11.84 -2.78 -4.34
C GLN A 162 -10.88 -1.58 -4.33
N TRP A 163 -9.78 -1.66 -5.08
CA TRP A 163 -8.90 -0.50 -5.33
C TRP A 163 -9.69 0.68 -5.89
N GLY A 164 -10.56 0.46 -6.88
CA GLY A 164 -11.35 1.51 -7.53
C GLY A 164 -12.39 2.13 -6.60
N MET A 165 -13.03 1.33 -5.75
CA MET A 165 -13.95 1.80 -4.71
C MET A 165 -13.22 2.70 -3.71
N GLN A 166 -12.07 2.23 -3.19
CA GLN A 166 -11.23 3.01 -2.28
C GLN A 166 -10.73 4.29 -2.94
N TYR A 167 -10.22 4.21 -4.18
CA TYR A 167 -9.68 5.37 -4.90
C TYR A 167 -10.74 6.46 -5.11
N ARG A 168 -11.97 6.08 -5.44
CA ARG A 168 -13.11 7.01 -5.58
C ARG A 168 -13.43 7.68 -4.25
N GLU A 169 -13.45 6.91 -3.16
CA GLU A 169 -13.67 7.46 -1.82
C GLU A 169 -12.58 8.46 -1.43
N LEU A 170 -11.31 8.10 -1.61
CA LEU A 170 -10.18 8.96 -1.31
C LEU A 170 -10.14 10.23 -2.18
N SER A 171 -10.54 10.12 -3.45
CA SER A 171 -10.56 11.26 -4.38
C SER A 171 -11.56 12.35 -3.96
N ASN A 172 -12.64 12.00 -3.26
CA ASN A 172 -13.58 12.99 -2.72
C ASN A 172 -12.91 13.94 -1.71
N TYR A 173 -11.93 13.44 -0.96
CA TYR A 173 -11.17 14.24 0.01
C TYR A 173 -10.09 15.11 -0.66
N VAL A 174 -9.69 14.81 -1.90
CA VAL A 174 -8.71 15.61 -2.65
C VAL A 174 -9.38 16.74 -3.42
N HIS A 175 -10.52 16.45 -4.05
CA HIS A 175 -11.19 17.40 -4.94
C HIS A 175 -12.26 18.26 -4.24
N GLY A 176 -12.53 18.03 -2.95
CA GLY A 176 -13.52 18.81 -2.20
C GLY A 176 -14.92 18.70 -2.80
N THR A 177 -15.29 17.54 -3.34
CA THR A 177 -16.50 17.34 -4.15
C THR A 177 -17.81 17.55 -3.41
N ASN A 178 -17.78 17.68 -2.08
CA ASN A 178 -18.93 18.03 -1.24
C ASN A 178 -18.49 18.89 -0.05
N SER A 179 -19.31 19.87 0.34
CA SER A 179 -19.24 20.64 1.61
C SER A 179 -18.86 19.80 2.84
N ASN A 180 -19.32 18.54 2.91
CA ASN A 180 -19.01 17.59 3.98
C ASN A 180 -17.53 17.14 4.05
N PHE A 181 -16.74 17.38 3.01
CA PHE A 181 -15.30 17.08 2.94
C PHE A 181 -14.42 18.32 3.11
N PHE A 182 -15.01 19.52 3.24
CA PHE A 182 -14.27 20.72 3.56
C PHE A 182 -13.86 20.71 5.03
N GLN A 183 -12.66 21.20 5.30
CA GLN A 183 -12.24 21.47 6.67
C GLN A 183 -13.00 22.70 7.19
N ASN A 184 -13.70 22.55 8.31
CA ASN A 184 -14.36 23.67 8.97
C ASN A 184 -13.32 24.74 9.34
N THR A 185 -13.61 26.02 9.13
CA THR A 185 -12.66 27.13 9.35
C THR A 185 -12.30 27.38 10.83
N GLN A 186 -12.86 26.61 11.76
CA GLN A 186 -12.63 26.74 13.21
C GLN A 186 -11.33 26.04 13.71
N TYR A 187 -10.52 25.45 12.84
CA TYR A 187 -9.42 24.52 13.21
C TYR A 187 -8.05 25.14 13.49
N ILE A 188 -7.88 26.47 13.57
CA ILE A 188 -6.55 27.03 13.90
C ILE A 188 -6.07 26.59 15.29
N ASP A 189 -6.99 26.40 16.24
CA ASP A 189 -6.61 26.18 17.64
C ASP A 189 -6.58 24.72 18.11
N GLU A 190 -7.13 23.74 17.39
CA GLU A 190 -7.28 22.40 17.97
C GLU A 190 -7.21 21.26 16.93
N PHE A 191 -6.00 20.73 16.69
CA PHE A 191 -5.83 19.34 16.24
C PHE A 191 -6.32 18.42 17.37
N LYS A 192 -7.61 18.12 17.36
CA LYS A 192 -8.27 17.28 18.36
C LYS A 192 -8.47 15.88 17.83
N PHE A 193 -8.12 14.91 18.67
CA PHE A 193 -8.36 13.51 18.38
C PHE A 193 -9.84 13.20 18.19
N VAL A 194 -10.16 12.64 17.03
CA VAL A 194 -11.49 12.13 16.70
C VAL A 194 -11.39 10.63 16.45
N LYS A 195 -11.91 9.83 17.39
CA LYS A 195 -11.91 8.36 17.33
C LYS A 195 -12.40 7.82 15.98
N LYS A 196 -13.46 8.42 15.42
CA LYS A 196 -14.06 8.03 14.14
C LYS A 196 -13.09 8.22 12.96
N ASP A 197 -12.28 9.27 13.00
CA ASP A 197 -11.36 9.60 11.93
C ASP A 197 -10.15 8.67 11.92
N VAL A 198 -9.58 8.37 13.09
CA VAL A 198 -8.49 7.39 13.21
C VAL A 198 -8.98 6.00 12.81
N ASN A 199 -10.16 5.57 13.25
CA ASN A 199 -10.74 4.29 12.83
C ASN A 199 -10.97 4.23 11.31
N PHE A 200 -11.38 5.34 10.70
CA PHE A 200 -11.52 5.42 9.25
C PHE A 200 -10.16 5.25 8.56
N LEU A 201 -9.13 5.99 9.01
CA LEU A 201 -7.77 5.87 8.49
C LEU A 201 -7.23 4.44 8.60
N THR A 202 -7.45 3.77 9.74
CA THR A 202 -7.04 2.36 9.93
C THR A 202 -7.67 1.46 8.89
N LYS A 203 -8.98 1.60 8.62
CA LYS A 203 -9.66 0.82 7.57
C LYS A 203 -9.07 1.08 6.19
N GLN A 204 -8.74 2.33 5.87
CA GLN A 204 -8.14 2.69 4.59
C GLN A 204 -6.74 2.08 4.43
N ILE A 205 -5.93 2.06 5.50
CA ILE A 205 -4.61 1.41 5.51
C ILE A 205 -4.75 -0.11 5.37
N GLU A 206 -5.64 -0.75 6.13
CA GLU A 206 -5.88 -2.18 6.04
C GLU A 206 -6.24 -2.60 4.60
N MET A 207 -7.14 -1.87 3.96
CA MET A 207 -7.55 -2.10 2.57
C MET A 207 -6.37 -1.92 1.61
N LEU A 208 -5.66 -0.79 1.70
CA LEU A 208 -4.54 -0.49 0.82
C LEU A 208 -3.42 -1.53 0.97
N SER A 209 -3.06 -1.87 2.21
CA SER A 209 -2.04 -2.87 2.52
C SER A 209 -2.40 -4.23 1.96
N SER A 210 -3.69 -4.61 2.06
CA SER A 210 -4.20 -5.86 1.51
C SER A 210 -4.12 -5.89 -0.02
N ILE A 211 -4.54 -4.80 -0.68
CA ILE A 211 -4.49 -4.67 -2.13
C ILE A 211 -3.04 -4.75 -2.62
N VAL A 212 -2.15 -3.92 -2.07
CA VAL A 212 -0.76 -3.83 -2.51
C VAL A 212 -0.03 -5.15 -2.32
N ASN A 213 -0.13 -5.76 -1.14
CA ASN A 213 0.52 -7.05 -0.89
C ASN A 213 -0.08 -8.17 -1.75
N SER A 214 -1.40 -8.19 -1.98
CA SER A 214 -2.01 -9.22 -2.82
C SER A 214 -1.58 -9.07 -4.28
N LEU A 215 -1.55 -7.85 -4.82
CA LEU A 215 -1.04 -7.58 -6.17
C LEU A 215 0.44 -7.97 -6.31
N LEU A 216 1.27 -7.65 -5.32
CA LEU A 216 2.69 -8.03 -5.34
C LEU A 216 2.88 -9.55 -5.29
N ILE A 217 2.12 -10.27 -4.46
CA ILE A 217 2.12 -11.75 -4.47
C ILE A 217 1.73 -12.27 -5.86
N VAL A 218 0.66 -11.73 -6.45
CA VAL A 218 0.16 -12.19 -7.76
C VAL A 218 1.16 -11.92 -8.88
N PHE A 219 1.79 -10.75 -8.92
CA PHE A 219 2.71 -10.37 -10.00
C PHE A 219 4.15 -10.90 -9.84
N TYR A 220 4.54 -11.25 -8.61
CA TYR A 220 5.89 -11.72 -8.28
C TYR A 220 5.84 -13.04 -7.49
N PHE A 221 4.89 -13.91 -7.83
CA PHE A 221 4.66 -15.16 -7.10
C PHE A 221 5.94 -16.01 -7.02
N GLU A 222 6.62 -16.24 -8.15
CA GLU A 222 7.88 -16.99 -8.21
C GLU A 222 9.02 -16.41 -7.35
N ASP A 223 9.00 -15.13 -7.01
CA ASP A 223 9.95 -14.55 -6.07
C ASP A 223 9.45 -14.70 -4.64
N TYR A 224 8.15 -14.46 -4.43
CA TYR A 224 7.50 -14.64 -3.14
C TYR A 224 7.71 -16.04 -2.55
N ILE A 225 7.63 -17.10 -3.35
CA ILE A 225 7.83 -18.49 -2.87
C ILE A 225 9.21 -18.72 -2.25
N LYS A 226 10.22 -17.92 -2.65
CA LYS A 226 11.61 -18.01 -2.19
C LYS A 226 11.86 -17.25 -0.88
N PHE A 227 10.91 -16.44 -0.42
CA PHE A 227 11.06 -15.64 0.80
C PHE A 227 11.09 -16.54 2.03
N GLU A 228 11.66 -16.04 3.13
CA GLU A 228 11.72 -16.81 4.38
C GLU A 228 10.30 -17.04 4.96
N GLU A 229 9.90 -18.30 5.07
CA GLU A 229 8.53 -18.72 5.42
C GLU A 229 8.02 -18.13 6.75
N TYR A 230 8.77 -18.37 7.84
CA TYR A 230 8.34 -18.04 9.21
C TYR A 230 8.65 -16.60 9.64
N ALA A 231 9.18 -15.80 8.71
CA ALA A 231 9.63 -14.45 8.99
C ALA A 231 9.04 -13.47 7.97
N GLU A 232 9.46 -13.54 6.71
CA GLU A 232 9.07 -12.61 5.65
C GLU A 232 7.66 -12.90 5.11
N LYS A 233 7.36 -14.14 4.73
CA LYS A 233 6.03 -14.50 4.20
C LYS A 233 4.94 -14.29 5.24
N THR A 234 5.20 -14.64 6.50
CA THR A 234 4.26 -14.41 7.61
C THR A 234 3.95 -12.92 7.79
N LEU A 235 4.94 -12.03 7.71
CA LEU A 235 4.72 -10.59 7.84
C LEU A 235 3.86 -10.06 6.69
N ILE A 236 4.19 -10.42 5.45
CA ILE A 236 3.41 -10.06 4.26
C ILE A 236 1.97 -10.57 4.37
N ARG A 237 1.78 -11.83 4.80
CA ARG A 237 0.44 -12.39 5.03
C ARG A 237 -0.29 -11.61 6.12
N ASN A 238 0.36 -11.24 7.22
CA ASN A 238 -0.30 -10.47 8.27
C ASN A 238 -0.69 -9.06 7.81
N ALA A 239 0.03 -8.47 6.86
CA ALA A 239 -0.31 -7.19 6.24
C ALA A 239 -1.58 -7.27 5.36
N ILE A 240 -1.98 -8.46 4.92
CA ILE A 240 -3.24 -8.69 4.22
C ILE A 240 -4.34 -8.94 5.25
N SER A 241 -5.42 -8.17 5.20
CA SER A 241 -6.56 -8.32 6.09
C SER A 241 -7.40 -9.53 5.72
N ASN A 242 -7.86 -10.27 6.74
CA ASN A 242 -8.77 -11.41 6.54
C ASN A 242 -10.19 -10.98 6.09
N LYS A 243 -10.50 -9.67 6.12
CA LYS A 243 -11.82 -9.13 5.77
C LYS A 243 -12.14 -9.21 4.27
N PHE A 244 -11.13 -9.37 3.42
CA PHE A 244 -11.27 -9.30 1.95
C PHE A 244 -11.13 -10.66 1.26
N ASP A 245 -10.99 -11.75 2.00
CA ASP A 245 -10.79 -13.13 1.51
C ASP A 245 -9.61 -13.35 0.53
N TYR A 246 -8.79 -12.34 0.25
CA TYR A 246 -7.65 -12.42 -0.69
C TYR A 246 -6.69 -13.57 -0.37
N LYS A 247 -6.36 -13.79 0.91
CA LYS A 247 -5.48 -14.89 1.33
C LYS A 247 -6.01 -16.24 0.88
N LYS A 248 -7.31 -16.49 1.08
CA LYS A 248 -7.93 -17.77 0.73
C LYS A 248 -7.89 -17.99 -0.78
N LYS A 249 -8.13 -16.93 -1.56
CA LYS A 249 -8.08 -16.98 -3.03
C LYS A 249 -6.67 -17.23 -3.55
N ILE A 250 -5.68 -16.55 -2.99
CA ILE A 250 -4.24 -16.78 -3.26
C ILE A 250 -3.90 -18.26 -3.04
N VAL A 251 -4.27 -18.84 -1.89
CA VAL A 251 -4.06 -20.27 -1.61
C VAL A 251 -4.74 -21.15 -2.64
N SER A 252 -6.00 -20.88 -2.95
CA SER A 252 -6.79 -21.75 -3.83
C SER A 252 -6.25 -21.79 -5.26
N ILE A 253 -5.78 -20.65 -5.78
CA ILE A 253 -5.37 -20.52 -7.18
C ILE A 253 -3.88 -20.85 -7.36
N LEU A 254 -3.02 -20.26 -6.51
CA LEU A 254 -1.57 -20.43 -6.61
C LEU A 254 -1.07 -21.68 -5.86
N LYS A 255 -1.95 -22.37 -5.13
CA LYS A 255 -1.68 -23.61 -4.37
C LYS A 255 -0.55 -23.49 -3.34
N GLU A 256 -0.27 -22.27 -2.89
CA GLU A 256 0.74 -21.98 -1.87
C GLU A 256 0.23 -20.97 -0.85
N ILE A 257 0.37 -21.34 0.42
CA ILE A 257 0.79 -20.50 1.55
C ILE A 257 1.74 -21.37 2.36
#